data_AF-A0A9D4HH27-F1
#
_entry.id   AF-A0A9D4HH27-F1
#
_cell.length_a   1.000
_cell.length_b   1.000
_cell.length_c   1.000
_cell.angle_alpha   90.00
_cell.angle_beta   90.00
_cell.angle_gamma   90.00
#
_symmetry.space_group_name_H-M   'P 1'
#
loop_
_entity.id
_entity.type
_entity.pdbx_description
1 polymer ?
#
loop_
_entity_poly.entity_id
_entity_poly.type
_entity_poly.pdbx_seq_one_letter_code
_entity_poly.pdbx_strand_id
1 'polypeptide(L)'
;MAELESKSSVFLLVTGPRSSASSDVCSDSVKISDDFLNSHVNPDRYHSFDDVRSAIRQQGVETCNVIFAIDYTISNETSGSKTFGGKSLHDLSVVNPYQKVITAIGETIDPMRGENKTINAFGFGDNEVKDKRIFPLSQEPCSSFYDILCAYKTKTKDIKFGGPTSFVPVLEEAIRIVKETGKYHILIIVADGQVTEEHSSLKAIIEASDYALSIVVIGVGDGPWELMEEWDDLENFNNKVAEQGLSNRRFDNFQFVNYHKITNKAKNPDIALALAALMEIPDQYKFIKENILVNV
;
A
#
# COMPACT_ATOMS: atom_id res chain seq x y z
N MET A 1 63.59 25.60 20.18
CA MET A 1 63.13 24.34 19.55
C MET A 1 62.51 24.78 18.24
N ALA A 2 63.20 24.61 17.12
CA ALA A 2 63.38 23.36 16.38
C ALA A 2 62.11 23.06 15.54
N GLU A 3 62.18 22.80 14.23
CA GLU A 3 63.35 22.48 13.40
C GLU A 3 63.16 22.87 11.91
N LEU A 4 64.27 23.01 11.16
CA LEU A 4 64.31 22.85 9.70
C LEU A 4 64.59 21.35 9.40
N GLU A 5 64.66 20.77 8.19
CA GLU A 5 65.02 21.28 6.86
C GLU A 5 64.73 20.20 5.78
N SER A 6 64.70 20.56 4.48
CA SER A 6 65.29 19.77 3.34
C SER A 6 64.74 18.37 2.96
N LYS A 7 64.70 17.87 1.70
CA LYS A 7 64.88 18.31 0.28
C LYS A 7 64.23 17.19 -0.60
N SER A 8 63.39 17.46 -1.62
CA SER A 8 63.68 17.79 -3.04
C SER A 8 64.26 16.66 -3.95
N SER A 9 63.44 16.19 -4.91
CA SER A 9 63.76 15.83 -6.32
C SER A 9 62.42 15.63 -7.07
N VAL A 10 62.10 16.16 -8.27
CA VAL A 10 62.81 16.31 -9.57
C VAL A 10 62.82 14.99 -10.36
N PHE A 11 62.25 14.84 -11.56
CA PHE A 11 61.49 15.78 -12.44
C PHE A 11 60.11 15.15 -12.84
N LEU A 12 59.44 15.25 -14.01
CA LEU A 12 59.67 15.75 -15.38
C LEU A 12 58.30 16.17 -16.02
N LEU A 13 58.22 16.53 -17.31
CA LEU A 13 56.96 16.86 -18.04
C LEU A 13 56.78 16.09 -19.36
N VAL A 14 55.52 15.72 -19.70
CA VAL A 14 55.02 15.53 -21.08
C VAL A 14 53.59 16.07 -21.18
N THR A 15 53.18 16.56 -22.35
CA THR A 15 51.93 17.31 -22.59
C THR A 15 50.91 16.58 -23.48
N GLY A 16 49.61 16.87 -23.31
CA GLY A 16 48.51 16.32 -24.14
C GLY A 16 47.19 17.10 -23.94
N PRO A 17 46.25 17.12 -24.92
CA PRO A 17 45.17 18.12 -24.97
C PRO A 17 43.78 17.70 -24.42
N ARG A 18 42.87 18.67 -24.36
CA ARG A 18 41.46 18.58 -23.91
C ARG A 18 40.56 17.70 -24.78
N SER A 19 39.56 17.06 -24.16
CA SER A 19 38.22 16.83 -24.74
C SER A 19 37.15 16.82 -23.64
N SER A 20 35.87 16.79 -24.02
CA SER A 20 34.68 16.97 -23.16
C SER A 20 33.76 15.72 -23.15
N ALA A 21 32.70 15.77 -22.31
CA ALA A 21 31.64 14.76 -22.16
C ALA A 21 32.13 13.43 -21.53
N SER A 22 31.28 12.55 -21.00
CA SER A 22 29.97 12.60 -20.30
C SER A 22 29.72 11.17 -19.74
N SER A 23 28.73 10.97 -18.87
CA SER A 23 28.04 9.67 -18.60
C SER A 23 28.84 8.35 -18.61
N ASP A 24 28.87 7.61 -17.47
CA ASP A 24 28.45 6.19 -17.41
C ASP A 24 28.88 5.52 -16.08
N VAL A 25 27.91 5.26 -15.19
CA VAL A 25 27.88 4.09 -14.30
C VAL A 25 26.41 3.73 -14.05
N CYS A 26 25.87 2.73 -14.77
CA CYS A 26 24.58 2.13 -14.45
C CYS A 26 24.48 0.71 -15.02
N SER A 27 24.85 -0.29 -14.21
CA SER A 27 24.38 -1.69 -14.36
C SER A 27 24.95 -2.57 -13.23
N ASP A 28 24.11 -2.91 -12.26
CA ASP A 28 24.30 -4.07 -11.39
C ASP A 28 22.92 -4.70 -11.15
N SER A 29 22.64 -5.84 -11.80
CA SER A 29 21.32 -6.47 -11.80
C SER A 29 21.15 -7.46 -10.64
N VAL A 30 20.18 -7.17 -9.77
CA VAL A 30 20.01 -7.85 -8.49
C VAL A 30 19.08 -9.06 -8.61
N LYS A 31 19.65 -10.27 -8.54
CA LYS A 31 18.84 -11.51 -8.44
C LYS A 31 18.17 -11.66 -7.07
N ILE A 32 16.94 -12.15 -7.08
CA ILE A 32 16.17 -12.61 -5.90
C ILE A 32 16.25 -14.15 -5.87
N SER A 33 15.92 -14.79 -4.74
CA SER A 33 16.02 -16.25 -4.55
C SER A 33 14.74 -17.00 -4.98
N ASP A 34 14.91 -18.08 -5.73
CA ASP A 34 13.84 -18.77 -6.48
C ASP A 34 12.74 -19.44 -5.61
N ASP A 35 13.04 -19.76 -4.34
CA ASP A 35 12.12 -20.48 -3.43
C ASP A 35 10.86 -19.69 -3.02
N PHE A 36 10.79 -18.39 -3.30
CA PHE A 36 9.61 -17.56 -3.01
C PHE A 36 8.62 -17.48 -4.19
N LEU A 37 8.99 -18.00 -5.37
CA LEU A 37 8.40 -17.59 -6.64
C LEU A 37 7.32 -18.56 -7.19
N ASN A 38 6.97 -19.60 -6.43
CA ASN A 38 6.19 -20.76 -6.91
C ASN A 38 4.74 -20.85 -6.39
N SER A 39 4.14 -19.75 -5.90
CA SER A 39 2.71 -19.70 -5.55
C SER A 39 2.02 -18.51 -6.24
N HIS A 40 1.35 -18.80 -7.35
CA HIS A 40 0.40 -17.96 -8.13
C HIS A 40 0.87 -16.60 -8.68
N VAL A 41 2.07 -16.11 -8.34
CA VAL A 41 2.61 -14.84 -8.86
C VAL A 41 3.88 -15.10 -9.67
N ASN A 42 3.96 -14.61 -10.91
CA ASN A 42 5.21 -14.52 -11.66
C ASN A 42 5.97 -13.24 -11.22
N PRO A 43 7.07 -13.35 -10.45
CA PRO A 43 7.69 -12.22 -9.77
C PRO A 43 8.91 -11.64 -10.50
N ASP A 44 9.34 -12.25 -11.60
CA ASP A 44 10.49 -11.80 -12.40
C ASP A 44 10.17 -10.56 -13.28
N ARG A 45 8.99 -9.95 -13.10
CA ARG A 45 8.42 -9.00 -14.06
C ARG A 45 8.89 -7.56 -13.87
N TYR A 46 9.23 -7.16 -12.64
CA TYR A 46 9.49 -5.76 -12.27
C TYR A 46 10.59 -5.68 -11.18
N HIS A 47 11.52 -4.73 -11.28
CA HIS A 47 12.69 -4.65 -10.38
C HIS A 47 12.92 -3.26 -9.75
N SER A 48 12.18 -2.24 -10.19
CA SER A 48 12.26 -0.86 -9.75
C SER A 48 10.88 -0.19 -9.70
N PHE A 49 10.74 0.91 -8.95
CA PHE A 49 9.53 1.75 -8.98
C PHE A 49 9.17 2.21 -10.40
N ASP A 50 10.16 2.40 -11.27
CA ASP A 50 9.95 2.78 -12.66
C ASP A 50 9.37 1.66 -13.51
N ASP A 51 9.69 0.39 -13.24
CA ASP A 51 9.06 -0.75 -13.90
C ASP A 51 7.58 -0.85 -13.52
N VAL A 52 7.26 -0.73 -12.22
CA VAL A 52 5.88 -0.75 -11.71
C VAL A 52 5.06 0.35 -12.37
N ARG A 53 5.58 1.58 -12.32
CA ARG A 53 4.95 2.79 -12.89
C ARG A 53 4.78 2.68 -14.39
N SER A 54 5.74 2.08 -15.09
CA SER A 54 5.68 1.88 -16.55
C SER A 54 4.65 0.81 -16.93
N ALA A 55 4.58 -0.30 -16.19
CA ALA A 55 3.64 -1.38 -16.45
C ALA A 55 2.18 -0.96 -16.19
N ILE A 56 1.92 -0.27 -15.08
CA ILE A 56 0.58 0.23 -14.76
C ILE A 56 0.13 1.28 -15.79
N ARG A 57 1.04 2.13 -16.27
CA ARG A 57 0.76 3.07 -17.38
C ARG A 57 0.54 2.37 -18.72
N GLN A 58 1.29 1.32 -19.05
CA GLN A 58 1.09 0.51 -20.27
C GLN A 58 -0.29 -0.14 -20.31
N GLN A 59 -0.87 -0.43 -19.15
CA GLN A 59 -2.21 -1.01 -18.98
C GLN A 59 -3.32 0.07 -18.95
N GLY A 60 -2.98 1.32 -19.28
CA GLY A 60 -3.95 2.40 -19.50
C GLY A 60 -4.42 3.12 -18.24
N VAL A 61 -3.79 2.90 -17.08
CA VAL A 61 -4.05 3.69 -15.86
C VAL A 61 -3.38 5.06 -16.02
N GLU A 62 -4.08 5.98 -16.68
CA GLU A 62 -3.60 7.34 -16.94
C GLU A 62 -3.55 8.20 -15.65
N THR A 63 -4.60 8.12 -14.82
CA THR A 63 -4.57 8.60 -13.43
C THR A 63 -5.44 7.73 -12.52
N CYS A 64 -5.01 7.49 -11.29
CA CYS A 64 -5.85 6.91 -10.23
C CYS A 64 -6.37 8.00 -9.26
N ASN A 65 -7.42 7.71 -8.51
CA ASN A 65 -7.83 8.47 -7.33
C ASN A 65 -7.65 7.55 -6.12
N VAL A 66 -7.39 8.10 -4.93
CA VAL A 66 -7.04 7.30 -3.74
C VAL A 66 -7.95 7.62 -2.57
N ILE A 67 -8.32 6.57 -1.85
CA ILE A 67 -8.94 6.61 -0.53
C ILE A 67 -8.01 5.81 0.39
N PHE A 68 -7.68 6.34 1.57
CA PHE A 68 -6.75 5.71 2.50
C PHE A 68 -7.43 5.53 3.85
N ALA A 69 -7.37 4.32 4.42
CA ALA A 69 -8.01 3.99 5.68
C ALA A 69 -7.02 3.33 6.65
N ILE A 70 -7.05 3.79 7.90
CA ILE A 70 -6.17 3.32 8.97
C ILE A 70 -7.03 2.70 10.07
N ASP A 71 -6.76 1.44 10.37
CA ASP A 71 -7.30 0.72 11.53
C ASP A 71 -6.82 1.37 12.84
N TYR A 72 -7.72 1.53 13.81
CA TYR A 72 -7.43 1.95 15.17
C TYR A 72 -8.11 1.03 16.20
N THR A 73 -8.26 -0.25 15.89
CA THR A 73 -8.78 -1.27 16.81
C THR A 73 -7.74 -1.68 17.86
N ILE A 74 -8.23 -2.15 19.02
CA ILE A 74 -7.41 -2.44 20.21
C ILE A 74 -6.48 -3.64 20.05
N SER A 75 -6.71 -4.51 19.06
CA SER A 75 -5.77 -5.59 18.68
C SER A 75 -4.36 -5.04 18.41
N ASN A 76 -4.28 -3.84 17.82
CA ASN A 76 -3.03 -3.13 17.52
C ASN A 76 -2.17 -2.79 18.75
N GLU A 77 -2.68 -2.89 19.99
CA GLU A 77 -1.84 -2.80 21.20
C GLU A 77 -0.95 -4.04 21.38
N THR A 78 -1.35 -5.20 20.85
CA THR A 78 -0.74 -6.51 21.10
C THR A 78 -0.20 -7.20 19.85
N SER A 79 -0.75 -6.92 18.67
CA SER A 79 -0.36 -7.55 17.39
C SER A 79 1.04 -7.15 16.89
N GLY A 80 1.81 -6.36 17.63
CA GLY A 80 3.24 -6.15 17.42
C GLY A 80 4.15 -7.08 18.23
N SER A 81 3.61 -8.12 18.88
CA SER A 81 4.34 -8.99 19.80
C SER A 81 5.61 -9.60 19.19
N LYS A 82 5.49 -10.26 18.03
CA LYS A 82 6.61 -10.89 17.30
C LYS A 82 7.25 -9.93 16.31
N THR A 83 6.43 -9.19 15.57
CA THR A 83 6.84 -8.38 14.40
C THR A 83 7.34 -6.98 14.73
N PHE A 84 7.01 -6.45 15.91
CA PHE A 84 7.38 -5.09 16.34
C PHE A 84 7.96 -5.04 17.77
N GLY A 85 8.45 -6.19 18.27
CA GLY A 85 9.21 -6.28 19.53
C GLY A 85 8.38 -6.01 20.79
N GLY A 86 7.11 -6.38 20.79
CA GLY A 86 6.21 -6.18 21.94
C GLY A 86 5.64 -4.75 22.07
N LYS A 87 5.83 -3.89 21.06
CA LYS A 87 5.22 -2.56 20.99
C LYS A 87 3.85 -2.63 20.30
N SER A 88 2.98 -1.67 20.63
CA SER A 88 1.80 -1.38 19.80
C SER A 88 2.22 -0.99 18.38
N LEU A 89 1.45 -1.42 17.39
CA LEU A 89 1.68 -1.09 15.98
C LEU A 89 1.56 0.42 15.67
N HIS A 90 0.96 1.20 16.58
CA HIS A 90 0.87 2.67 16.49
C HIS A 90 1.92 3.42 17.33
N ASP A 91 2.86 2.74 17.99
CA ASP A 91 3.86 3.40 18.85
C ASP A 91 4.67 4.45 18.07
N LEU A 92 4.46 5.73 18.38
CA LEU A 92 5.09 6.88 17.73
C LEU A 92 6.50 7.21 18.26
N SER A 93 7.03 6.45 19.23
CA SER A 93 8.42 6.60 19.71
C SER A 93 9.47 6.14 18.69
N VAL A 94 9.02 5.41 17.66
CA VAL A 94 9.81 4.80 16.58
C VAL A 94 9.01 4.88 15.27
N VAL A 95 9.65 4.60 14.12
CA VAL A 95 8.92 4.50 12.84
C VAL A 95 8.19 3.16 12.77
N ASN A 96 6.89 3.19 13.05
CA ASN A 96 6.03 2.00 13.11
C ASN A 96 5.53 1.51 11.73
N PRO A 97 4.93 0.30 11.64
CA PRO A 97 4.52 -0.29 10.36
C PRO A 97 3.58 0.58 9.54
N TYR A 98 2.56 1.19 10.15
CA TYR A 98 1.65 2.12 9.47
C TYR A 98 2.41 3.28 8.80
N GLN A 99 3.37 3.89 9.51
CA GLN A 99 4.20 4.95 8.93
C GLN A 99 5.01 4.48 7.72
N LYS A 100 5.53 3.26 7.75
CA LYS A 100 6.31 2.68 6.63
C LYS A 100 5.42 2.42 5.41
N VAL A 101 4.24 1.84 5.63
CA VAL A 101 3.24 1.60 4.57
C VAL A 101 2.84 2.93 3.91
N ILE A 102 2.49 3.97 4.69
CA ILE A 102 2.14 5.28 4.16
C ILE A 102 3.27 5.86 3.28
N THR A 103 4.53 5.74 3.71
CA THR A 103 5.69 6.24 2.94
C THR A 103 5.92 5.44 1.65
N ALA A 104 6.11 4.12 1.73
CA ALA A 104 6.45 3.27 0.59
C ALA A 104 5.38 3.25 -0.51
N ILE A 105 4.10 3.23 -0.11
CA ILE A 105 2.97 3.30 -1.04
C ILE A 105 2.88 4.70 -1.66
N GLY A 106 3.13 5.76 -0.89
CA GLY A 106 3.13 7.14 -1.37
C GLY A 106 4.14 7.40 -2.48
N GLU A 107 5.38 6.93 -2.30
CA GLU A 107 6.46 7.07 -3.29
C GLU A 107 6.11 6.44 -4.66
N THR A 108 5.24 5.42 -4.68
CA THR A 108 4.80 4.75 -5.91
C THR A 108 3.53 5.36 -6.49
N ILE A 109 2.54 5.68 -5.65
CA ILE A 109 1.19 6.07 -6.10
C ILE A 109 1.05 7.58 -6.35
N ASP A 110 1.72 8.47 -5.61
CA ASP A 110 1.62 9.92 -5.88
C ASP A 110 2.03 10.28 -7.34
N PRO A 111 3.09 9.69 -7.94
CA PRO A 111 3.41 9.83 -9.37
C PRO A 111 2.39 9.28 -10.38
N MET A 112 1.30 8.64 -9.92
CA MET A 112 0.20 8.08 -10.71
C MET A 112 -1.15 8.75 -10.44
N ARG A 113 -1.27 9.57 -9.39
CA ARG A 113 -2.54 10.25 -9.06
C ARG A 113 -2.87 11.39 -10.02
N GLY A 114 -1.86 12.06 -10.58
CA GLY A 114 -2.05 13.24 -11.43
C GLY A 114 -2.32 14.52 -10.63
N GLU A 115 -2.37 15.65 -11.34
CA GLU A 115 -2.37 16.97 -10.70
C GLU A 115 -3.67 17.30 -9.94
N ASN A 116 -3.53 18.12 -8.89
CA ASN A 116 -4.62 18.72 -8.11
C ASN A 116 -5.62 17.74 -7.47
N LYS A 117 -5.22 16.49 -7.24
CA LYS A 117 -6.04 15.51 -6.54
C LYS A 117 -5.83 15.54 -5.03
N THR A 118 -6.93 15.42 -4.30
CA THR A 118 -6.92 15.13 -2.85
C THR A 118 -6.82 13.62 -2.59
N ILE A 119 -6.61 13.25 -1.33
CA ILE A 119 -6.80 11.90 -0.80
C ILE A 119 -7.82 11.99 0.34
N ASN A 120 -8.87 11.19 0.26
CA ASN A 120 -9.80 11.02 1.38
C ASN A 120 -9.16 10.05 2.36
N ALA A 121 -8.72 10.55 3.52
CA ALA A 121 -7.88 9.82 4.47
C ALA A 121 -8.60 9.68 5.82
N PHE A 122 -8.88 8.43 6.20
CA PHE A 122 -9.79 8.06 7.28
C PHE A 122 -9.14 7.16 8.34
N GLY A 123 -9.74 7.13 9.54
CA GLY A 123 -9.55 6.10 10.54
C GLY A 123 -10.87 5.40 10.89
N PHE A 124 -10.81 4.16 11.34
CA PHE A 124 -11.96 3.35 11.75
C PHE A 124 -11.64 2.48 12.97
N GLY A 125 -12.65 1.89 13.61
CA GLY A 125 -12.43 0.93 14.70
C GLY A 125 -11.99 1.50 16.06
N ASP A 126 -11.93 2.83 16.23
CA ASP A 126 -11.67 3.42 17.55
C ASP A 126 -12.86 3.26 18.52
N ASN A 127 -12.72 3.71 19.77
CA ASN A 127 -13.79 3.57 20.77
C ASN A 127 -14.99 4.53 20.58
N GLU A 128 -14.93 5.53 19.69
CA GLU A 128 -15.99 6.51 19.42
C GLU A 128 -16.81 6.19 18.14
N VAL A 129 -16.18 5.62 17.11
CA VAL A 129 -16.83 5.19 15.86
C VAL A 129 -17.08 3.68 15.78
N LYS A 130 -16.19 2.88 16.39
CA LYS A 130 -16.25 1.42 16.45
C LYS A 130 -16.41 0.79 15.06
N ASP A 131 -17.24 -0.24 14.99
CA ASP A 131 -17.64 -1.00 13.81
C ASP A 131 -18.62 -0.28 12.87
N LYS A 132 -19.04 0.96 13.19
CA LYS A 132 -20.27 1.56 12.63
C LYS A 132 -20.07 2.82 11.79
N ARG A 133 -18.92 3.46 11.91
CA ARG A 133 -18.58 4.72 11.23
C ARG A 133 -17.06 4.80 11.04
N ILE A 134 -16.64 5.78 10.27
CA ILE A 134 -15.25 6.22 10.15
C ILE A 134 -15.10 7.65 10.69
N PHE A 135 -13.86 8.13 10.82
CA PHE A 135 -13.55 9.54 11.06
C PHE A 135 -12.45 10.01 10.11
N PRO A 136 -12.40 11.30 9.71
CA PRO A 136 -11.30 11.83 8.91
C PRO A 136 -10.03 12.00 9.78
N LEU A 137 -8.86 11.71 9.20
CA LEU A 137 -7.56 11.89 9.86
C LEU A 137 -7.16 13.38 9.98
N SER A 138 -7.63 14.20 9.06
CA SER A 138 -7.38 15.64 8.97
C SER A 138 -8.70 16.39 8.74
N GLN A 139 -8.79 17.64 9.19
CA GLN A 139 -9.92 18.53 8.84
C GLN A 139 -9.81 19.05 7.41
N GLU A 140 -8.58 19.31 6.94
CA GLU A 140 -8.29 19.71 5.57
C GLU A 140 -7.94 18.48 4.70
N PRO A 141 -8.33 18.46 3.41
CA PRO A 141 -7.99 17.35 2.51
C PRO A 141 -6.47 17.14 2.37
N CYS A 142 -6.02 15.89 2.51
CA CYS A 142 -4.63 15.54 2.20
C CYS A 142 -4.38 15.68 0.69
N SER A 143 -3.25 16.25 0.27
CA SER A 143 -2.88 16.36 -1.15
C SER A 143 -1.89 15.27 -1.58
N SER A 144 -1.13 14.73 -0.63
CA SER A 144 -0.07 13.73 -0.78
C SER A 144 -0.10 12.70 0.35
N PHE A 145 0.62 11.59 0.19
CA PHE A 145 0.83 10.64 1.31
C PHE A 145 1.67 11.23 2.45
N TYR A 146 2.48 12.26 2.19
CA TYR A 146 3.17 13.01 3.24
C TYR A 146 2.18 13.74 4.18
N ASP A 147 1.10 14.29 3.63
CA ASP A 147 0.04 14.92 4.43
C ASP A 147 -0.68 13.88 5.30
N ILE A 148 -0.95 12.68 4.75
CA ILE A 148 -1.50 11.54 5.52
C ILE A 148 -0.56 11.17 6.66
N LEU A 149 0.75 11.11 6.41
CA LEU A 149 1.74 10.78 7.43
C LEU A 149 1.78 11.83 8.56
N CYS A 150 1.61 13.11 8.23
CA CYS A 150 1.50 14.21 9.20
C CYS A 150 0.17 14.19 9.97
N ALA A 151 -0.94 13.92 9.29
CA ALA A 151 -2.26 13.75 9.90
C ALA A 151 -2.26 12.57 10.87
N TYR A 152 -1.76 11.40 10.45
CA TYR A 152 -1.58 10.20 11.27
C TYR A 152 -0.76 10.48 12.54
N LYS A 153 0.43 11.07 12.42
CA LYS A 153 1.32 11.42 13.55
C LYS A 153 0.72 12.45 14.51
N THR A 154 -0.32 13.16 14.09
CA THR A 154 -1.07 14.09 14.92
C THR A 154 -2.24 13.36 15.58
N LYS A 155 -3.18 12.88 14.77
CA LYS A 155 -4.42 12.20 15.16
C LYS A 155 -4.20 11.03 16.11
N THR A 156 -3.23 10.15 15.83
CA THR A 156 -2.94 8.93 16.62
C THR A 156 -2.70 9.20 18.12
N LYS A 157 -2.24 10.41 18.49
CA LYS A 157 -1.98 10.78 19.89
C LYS A 157 -3.26 10.91 20.73
N ASP A 158 -4.37 11.26 20.08
CA ASP A 158 -5.65 11.55 20.72
C ASP A 158 -6.65 10.38 20.61
N ILE A 159 -6.36 9.39 19.77
CA ILE A 159 -7.21 8.21 19.57
C ILE A 159 -7.17 7.29 20.80
N LYS A 160 -8.34 6.77 21.16
CA LYS A 160 -8.51 5.65 22.10
C LYS A 160 -8.92 4.44 21.28
N PHE A 161 -8.05 3.44 21.18
CA PHE A 161 -8.33 2.24 20.40
C PHE A 161 -9.61 1.55 20.88
N GLY A 162 -10.32 0.87 19.97
CA GLY A 162 -11.62 0.28 20.26
C GLY A 162 -11.91 -0.96 19.43
N GLY A 163 -13.13 -1.03 18.91
CA GLY A 163 -13.59 -2.13 18.09
C GLY A 163 -15.09 -2.39 18.27
N PRO A 164 -15.63 -3.46 17.65
CA PRO A 164 -14.87 -4.50 16.95
C PRO A 164 -14.42 -4.09 15.52
N THR A 165 -13.66 -4.96 14.86
CA THR A 165 -12.98 -4.69 13.59
C THR A 165 -13.88 -5.02 12.40
N SER A 166 -14.27 -4.00 11.64
CA SER A 166 -15.11 -4.14 10.45
C SER A 166 -14.63 -3.19 9.35
N PHE A 167 -14.48 -3.70 8.12
CA PHE A 167 -14.18 -2.88 6.94
C PHE A 167 -15.44 -2.27 6.31
N VAL A 168 -16.65 -2.67 6.73
CA VAL A 168 -17.92 -2.24 6.13
C VAL A 168 -18.06 -0.71 6.08
N PRO A 169 -17.81 0.08 7.17
CA PRO A 169 -17.95 1.54 7.11
C PRO A 169 -16.96 2.22 6.16
N VAL A 170 -15.81 1.59 5.90
CA VAL A 170 -14.78 2.09 4.97
C VAL A 170 -15.19 1.76 3.52
N LEU A 171 -15.72 0.56 3.28
CA LEU A 171 -16.19 0.12 1.98
C LEU A 171 -17.44 0.91 1.54
N GLU A 172 -18.42 1.10 2.43
CA GLU A 172 -19.61 1.93 2.18
C GLU A 172 -19.24 3.37 1.81
N GLU A 173 -18.29 3.99 2.53
CA GLU A 173 -17.79 5.33 2.20
C GLU A 173 -17.03 5.34 0.86
N ALA A 174 -16.19 4.35 0.58
CA ALA A 174 -15.47 4.28 -0.69
C ALA A 174 -16.43 4.14 -1.88
N ILE A 175 -17.48 3.33 -1.72
CA ILE A 175 -18.59 3.22 -2.66
C ILE A 175 -19.33 4.57 -2.81
N ARG A 176 -19.60 5.31 -1.72
CA ARG A 176 -20.19 6.66 -1.77
C ARG A 176 -19.32 7.64 -2.56
N ILE A 177 -18.01 7.67 -2.29
CA ILE A 177 -17.06 8.56 -2.98
C ILE A 177 -16.97 8.22 -4.47
N VAL A 178 -16.97 6.94 -4.85
CA VAL A 178 -16.98 6.51 -6.26
C VAL A 178 -18.30 6.92 -6.94
N LYS A 179 -19.46 6.73 -6.27
CA LYS A 179 -20.79 7.16 -6.73
C LYS A 179 -20.84 8.69 -6.97
N GLU A 180 -20.28 9.50 -6.07
CA GLU A 180 -20.30 10.97 -6.16
C GLU A 180 -19.30 11.55 -7.17
N THR A 181 -18.16 10.90 -7.36
CA THR A 181 -17.09 11.40 -8.26
C THR A 181 -17.20 10.89 -9.69
N GLY A 182 -17.87 9.76 -9.92
CA GLY A 182 -17.94 9.08 -11.22
C GLY A 182 -16.58 8.56 -11.72
N LYS A 183 -15.61 8.33 -10.84
CA LYS A 183 -14.20 8.03 -11.20
C LYS A 183 -13.67 6.78 -10.53
N TYR A 184 -12.70 6.13 -11.20
CA TYR A 184 -11.95 5.01 -10.65
C TYR A 184 -11.17 5.39 -9.38
N HIS A 185 -11.36 4.63 -8.29
CA HIS A 185 -10.62 4.78 -7.04
C HIS A 185 -9.89 3.49 -6.65
N ILE A 186 -8.74 3.66 -6.01
CA ILE A 186 -8.07 2.62 -5.21
C ILE A 186 -8.33 2.97 -3.74
N LEU A 187 -9.04 2.09 -3.04
CA LEU A 187 -9.13 2.11 -1.57
C LEU A 187 -7.96 1.30 -1.01
N ILE A 188 -7.16 1.93 -0.14
CA ILE A 188 -6.03 1.29 0.53
C ILE A 188 -6.33 1.27 2.03
N ILE A 189 -6.53 0.08 2.59
CA ILE A 189 -6.74 -0.15 4.01
C ILE A 189 -5.42 -0.65 4.60
N VAL A 190 -4.99 -0.11 5.73
CA VAL A 190 -3.93 -0.69 6.56
C VAL A 190 -4.56 -1.17 7.86
N ALA A 191 -4.36 -2.44 8.21
CA ALA A 191 -5.05 -3.11 9.32
C ALA A 191 -4.21 -4.25 9.93
N ASP A 192 -4.58 -4.72 11.13
CA ASP A 192 -3.83 -5.76 11.86
C ASP A 192 -4.37 -7.20 11.74
N GLY A 193 -5.37 -7.38 10.86
CA GLY A 193 -5.86 -8.69 10.39
C GLY A 193 -7.10 -9.23 11.09
N GLN A 194 -7.42 -8.74 12.29
CA GLN A 194 -8.46 -9.33 13.15
C GLN A 194 -9.89 -8.85 12.82
N VAL A 195 -10.35 -8.96 11.56
CA VAL A 195 -11.75 -8.68 11.19
C VAL A 195 -12.70 -9.67 11.87
N THR A 196 -13.72 -9.14 12.56
CA THR A 196 -14.71 -9.96 13.29
C THR A 196 -16.00 -10.17 12.50
N GLU A 197 -16.38 -9.19 11.68
CA GLU A 197 -17.64 -9.16 10.94
C GLU A 197 -17.47 -9.74 9.53
N GLU A 198 -17.10 -11.02 9.45
CA GLU A 198 -16.76 -11.73 8.21
C GLU A 198 -17.88 -11.61 7.14
N HIS A 199 -19.09 -12.06 7.48
CA HIS A 199 -20.25 -12.10 6.58
C HIS A 199 -20.65 -10.73 6.05
N SER A 200 -20.56 -9.70 6.89
CA SER A 200 -20.87 -8.32 6.54
C SER A 200 -19.80 -7.71 5.64
N SER A 201 -18.53 -8.04 5.89
CA SER A 201 -17.39 -7.60 5.09
C SER A 201 -17.41 -8.24 3.69
N LEU A 202 -17.68 -9.55 3.59
CA LEU A 202 -17.88 -10.25 2.31
C LEU A 202 -18.96 -9.58 1.46
N LYS A 203 -20.11 -9.24 2.04
CA LYS A 203 -21.19 -8.50 1.35
C LYS A 203 -20.74 -7.15 0.82
N ALA A 204 -19.99 -6.39 1.61
CA ALA A 204 -19.47 -5.09 1.20
C ALA A 204 -18.40 -5.19 0.09
N ILE A 205 -17.59 -6.26 0.08
CA ILE A 205 -16.64 -6.55 -1.01
C ILE A 205 -17.39 -6.94 -2.31
N ILE A 206 -18.47 -7.73 -2.20
CA ILE A 206 -19.35 -8.05 -3.34
C ILE A 206 -20.00 -6.77 -3.91
N GLU A 207 -20.63 -5.92 -3.08
CA GLU A 207 -21.22 -4.65 -3.55
C GLU A 207 -20.15 -3.74 -4.17
N ALA A 208 -18.95 -3.67 -3.59
CA ALA A 208 -17.84 -2.88 -4.16
C ALA A 208 -17.48 -3.29 -5.60
N SER A 209 -17.75 -4.54 -6.02
CA SER A 209 -17.47 -5.04 -7.37
C SER A 209 -18.47 -4.55 -8.45
N ASP A 210 -19.54 -3.83 -8.07
CA ASP A 210 -20.38 -3.11 -9.03
C ASP A 210 -19.84 -1.72 -9.41
N TYR A 211 -18.79 -1.25 -8.73
CA TYR A 211 -18.28 0.11 -8.87
C TYR A 211 -16.85 0.15 -9.43
N ALA A 212 -16.43 1.35 -9.84
CA ALA A 212 -15.06 1.61 -10.28
C ALA A 212 -14.10 1.71 -9.07
N LEU A 213 -13.97 0.60 -8.33
CA LEU A 213 -13.28 0.54 -7.05
C LEU A 213 -12.40 -0.71 -6.98
N SER A 214 -11.09 -0.49 -6.79
CA SER A 214 -10.15 -1.52 -6.35
C SER A 214 -9.93 -1.40 -4.86
N ILE A 215 -9.85 -2.52 -4.15
CA ILE A 215 -9.57 -2.60 -2.71
C ILE A 215 -8.19 -3.24 -2.53
N VAL A 216 -7.34 -2.63 -1.70
CA VAL A 216 -6.03 -3.16 -1.32
C VAL A 216 -5.93 -3.13 0.21
N VAL A 217 -5.74 -4.29 0.84
CA VAL A 217 -5.59 -4.42 2.30
C VAL A 217 -4.14 -4.79 2.62
N ILE A 218 -3.43 -3.89 3.30
CA ILE A 218 -2.04 -4.10 3.71
C ILE A 218 -2.03 -4.50 5.20
N GLY A 219 -1.79 -5.78 5.43
CA GLY A 219 -1.73 -6.39 6.75
C GLY A 219 -0.41 -6.10 7.46
N VAL A 220 -0.48 -5.39 8.59
CA VAL A 220 0.67 -5.09 9.47
C VAL A 220 0.55 -5.82 10.81
N GLY A 221 1.68 -6.22 11.40
CA GLY A 221 1.69 -6.99 12.64
C GLY A 221 1.71 -8.51 12.47
N ASP A 222 1.33 -9.20 13.54
CA ASP A 222 1.49 -10.64 13.77
C ASP A 222 0.42 -11.52 13.09
N GLY A 223 -0.70 -10.95 12.65
CA GLY A 223 -1.87 -11.69 12.15
C GLY A 223 -2.80 -12.20 13.26
N PRO A 224 -3.69 -13.18 12.99
CA PRO A 224 -3.76 -14.04 11.80
C PRO A 224 -4.05 -13.32 10.48
N TRP A 225 -3.77 -14.01 9.37
CA TRP A 225 -3.89 -13.48 7.99
C TRP A 225 -4.70 -14.38 7.06
N GLU A 226 -5.00 -15.60 7.49
CA GLU A 226 -5.60 -16.68 6.70
C GLU A 226 -6.93 -16.26 6.05
N LEU A 227 -7.77 -15.49 6.75
CA LEU A 227 -9.01 -14.94 6.20
C LEU A 227 -8.77 -13.91 5.07
N MET A 228 -7.69 -13.14 5.15
CA MET A 228 -7.36 -12.16 4.12
C MET A 228 -6.72 -12.84 2.90
N GLU A 229 -5.89 -13.86 3.12
CA GLU A 229 -5.34 -14.72 2.05
C GLU A 229 -6.43 -15.58 1.37
N GLU A 230 -7.55 -15.88 2.07
CA GLU A 230 -8.76 -16.49 1.51
C GLU A 230 -9.61 -15.51 0.66
N TRP A 231 -9.57 -14.21 0.97
CA TRP A 231 -10.33 -13.18 0.23
C TRP A 231 -9.60 -12.60 -0.98
N ASP A 232 -8.26 -12.68 -0.97
CA ASP A 232 -7.36 -12.35 -2.09
C ASP A 232 -7.70 -13.22 -3.31
N ASP A 233 -7.68 -14.55 -3.15
CA ASP A 233 -7.92 -15.51 -4.23
C ASP A 233 -9.41 -15.59 -4.64
N LEU A 234 -9.68 -15.34 -5.93
CA LEU A 234 -11.03 -15.36 -6.52
C LEU A 234 -11.78 -16.70 -6.35
N GLU A 235 -11.09 -17.84 -6.42
CA GLU A 235 -11.73 -19.15 -6.31
C GLU A 235 -12.09 -19.44 -4.85
N ASN A 236 -11.18 -19.16 -3.92
CA ASN A 236 -11.42 -19.29 -2.48
C ASN A 236 -12.52 -18.34 -2.00
N PHE A 237 -12.48 -17.07 -2.40
CA PHE A 237 -13.54 -16.09 -2.11
C PHE A 237 -14.89 -16.58 -2.64
N ASN A 238 -14.95 -17.06 -3.90
CA ASN A 238 -16.19 -17.55 -4.50
C ASN A 238 -16.74 -18.80 -3.80
N ASN A 239 -15.87 -19.71 -3.34
CA ASN A 239 -16.27 -20.85 -2.51
C ASN A 239 -16.86 -20.36 -1.17
N LYS A 240 -16.18 -19.44 -0.47
CA LYS A 240 -16.61 -18.94 0.84
C LYS A 240 -17.92 -18.16 0.81
N VAL A 241 -18.16 -17.35 -0.22
CA VAL A 241 -19.44 -16.64 -0.38
C VAL A 241 -20.58 -17.58 -0.76
N ALA A 242 -20.30 -18.67 -1.50
CA ALA A 242 -21.28 -19.70 -1.80
C ALA A 242 -21.69 -20.51 -0.56
N GLU A 243 -20.75 -20.84 0.35
CA GLU A 243 -21.06 -21.43 1.67
C GLU A 243 -22.01 -20.55 2.50
N GLN A 244 -21.90 -19.23 2.35
CA GLN A 244 -22.73 -18.25 3.05
C GLN A 244 -24.00 -17.84 2.29
N GLY A 245 -24.30 -18.50 1.15
CA GLY A 245 -25.51 -18.27 0.35
C GLY A 245 -25.55 -16.93 -0.38
N LEU A 246 -24.39 -16.36 -0.69
CA LEU A 246 -24.23 -15.07 -1.37
C LEU A 246 -23.83 -15.26 -2.85
N SER A 247 -23.94 -14.21 -3.64
CA SER A 247 -23.49 -14.16 -5.04
C SER A 247 -22.02 -13.75 -5.15
N ASN A 248 -21.30 -14.34 -6.10
CA ASN A 248 -19.91 -14.03 -6.44
C ASN A 248 -19.68 -12.53 -6.76
N ARG A 249 -18.46 -12.04 -6.53
CA ARG A 249 -18.00 -10.72 -7.01
C ARG A 249 -17.93 -10.69 -8.55
N ARG A 250 -18.22 -9.55 -9.18
CA ARG A 250 -18.29 -9.40 -10.66
C ARG A 250 -16.95 -9.55 -11.37
N PHE A 251 -15.88 -9.20 -10.67
CA PHE A 251 -14.47 -9.33 -11.05
C PHE A 251 -13.66 -9.41 -9.77
N ASP A 252 -12.36 -9.69 -9.85
CA ASP A 252 -11.53 -9.55 -8.67
C ASP A 252 -11.30 -8.08 -8.32
N ASN A 253 -11.64 -7.70 -7.11
CA ASN A 253 -11.58 -6.31 -6.64
C ASN A 253 -10.84 -6.17 -5.30
N PHE A 254 -10.19 -7.22 -4.79
CA PHE A 254 -9.61 -7.24 -3.45
C PHE A 254 -8.23 -7.90 -3.44
N GLN A 255 -7.19 -7.08 -3.30
CA GLN A 255 -5.82 -7.55 -3.04
C GLN A 255 -5.53 -7.52 -1.53
N PHE A 256 -4.90 -8.56 -0.99
CA PHE A 256 -4.28 -8.57 0.32
C PHE A 256 -2.74 -8.60 0.23
N VAL A 257 -2.06 -7.86 1.11
CA VAL A 257 -0.61 -7.84 1.21
C VAL A 257 -0.16 -7.95 2.66
N ASN A 258 0.42 -9.09 3.03
CA ASN A 258 1.09 -9.24 4.31
C ASN A 258 2.44 -8.50 4.32
N TYR A 259 2.47 -7.32 4.96
CA TYR A 259 3.62 -6.43 5.01
C TYR A 259 4.89 -7.15 5.49
N HIS A 260 4.81 -7.94 6.57
CA HIS A 260 5.98 -8.59 7.16
C HIS A 260 6.48 -9.80 6.34
N LYS A 261 5.57 -10.56 5.71
CA LYS A 261 5.87 -11.68 4.79
C LYS A 261 6.69 -11.20 3.58
N ILE A 262 6.36 -10.02 3.05
CA ILE A 262 7.05 -9.36 1.94
C ILE A 262 8.36 -8.69 2.41
N THR A 263 8.27 -7.73 3.34
CA THR A 263 9.40 -6.86 3.69
C THR A 263 10.57 -7.57 4.35
N ASN A 264 10.33 -8.63 5.14
CA ASN A 264 11.41 -9.39 5.80
C ASN A 264 12.28 -10.20 4.83
N LYS A 265 11.82 -10.45 3.60
CA LYS A 265 12.56 -11.21 2.57
C LYS A 265 13.17 -10.34 1.47
N ALA A 266 12.73 -9.09 1.36
CA ALA A 266 13.06 -8.21 0.25
C ALA A 266 14.40 -7.46 0.46
N LYS A 267 15.24 -7.40 -0.59
CA LYS A 267 16.44 -6.56 -0.62
C LYS A 267 16.10 -5.06 -0.66
N ASN A 268 14.96 -4.71 -1.23
CA ASN A 268 14.34 -3.39 -1.13
C ASN A 268 12.89 -3.59 -0.65
N PRO A 269 12.62 -3.44 0.67
CA PRO A 269 11.30 -3.67 1.25
C PRO A 269 10.19 -2.79 0.66
N ASP A 270 10.48 -1.53 0.38
CA ASP A 270 9.47 -0.53 0.02
C ASP A 270 8.99 -0.74 -1.43
N ILE A 271 9.92 -1.05 -2.36
CA ILE A 271 9.58 -1.50 -3.72
C ILE A 271 8.78 -2.80 -3.70
N ALA A 272 9.19 -3.78 -2.88
CA ALA A 272 8.52 -5.07 -2.81
C ALA A 272 7.08 -4.96 -2.24
N LEU A 273 6.87 -4.08 -1.26
CA LEU A 273 5.54 -3.78 -0.73
C LEU A 273 4.66 -3.11 -1.80
N ALA A 274 5.16 -2.07 -2.46
CA ALA A 274 4.41 -1.35 -3.47
C ALA A 274 4.08 -2.21 -4.70
N LEU A 275 4.95 -3.16 -5.05
CA LEU A 275 4.70 -4.19 -6.05
C LEU A 275 3.51 -5.07 -5.68
N ALA A 276 3.55 -5.69 -4.50
CA ALA A 276 2.47 -6.55 -4.03
C ALA A 276 1.14 -5.80 -3.86
N ALA A 277 1.19 -4.51 -3.49
CA ALA A 277 0.00 -3.66 -3.34
C ALA A 277 -0.62 -3.16 -4.65
N LEU A 278 0.04 -3.35 -5.79
CA LEU A 278 -0.37 -2.80 -7.09
C LEU A 278 -0.40 -3.82 -8.24
N MET A 279 -0.06 -5.09 -7.99
CA MET A 279 0.15 -6.06 -9.07
C MET A 279 -1.13 -6.43 -9.84
N GLU A 280 -2.29 -6.50 -9.17
CA GLU A 280 -3.58 -6.74 -9.83
C GLU A 280 -4.26 -5.48 -10.40
N ILE A 281 -3.94 -4.30 -9.86
CA ILE A 281 -4.56 -3.01 -10.23
C ILE A 281 -4.70 -2.81 -11.76
N PRO A 282 -3.73 -3.20 -12.61
CA PRO A 282 -3.90 -3.24 -14.06
C PRO A 282 -5.12 -4.02 -14.59
N ASP A 283 -5.29 -5.28 -14.19
CA ASP A 283 -6.33 -6.17 -14.71
C ASP A 283 -7.70 -5.81 -14.09
N GLN A 284 -7.70 -5.40 -12.82
CA GLN A 284 -8.88 -4.81 -12.16
C GLN A 284 -9.35 -3.53 -12.89
N TYR A 285 -8.43 -2.59 -13.16
CA TYR A 285 -8.76 -1.36 -13.89
C TYR A 285 -9.23 -1.64 -15.33
N LYS A 286 -8.62 -2.63 -16.01
CA LYS A 286 -9.07 -3.06 -17.34
C LYS A 286 -10.52 -3.55 -17.30
N PHE A 287 -10.88 -4.44 -16.37
CA PHE A 287 -12.25 -4.91 -16.24
C PHE A 287 -13.22 -3.74 -15.97
N ILE A 288 -12.87 -2.84 -15.04
CA ILE A 288 -13.65 -1.63 -14.71
C ILE A 288 -13.86 -0.76 -15.96
N LYS A 289 -12.79 -0.55 -16.75
CA LYS A 289 -12.82 0.25 -17.99
C LYS A 289 -13.67 -0.39 -19.09
N GLU A 290 -13.72 -1.72 -19.15
CA GLU A 290 -14.46 -2.48 -20.18
C GLU A 290 -15.92 -2.78 -19.79
N ASN A 291 -16.28 -2.82 -18.49
CA ASN A 291 -17.57 -3.36 -18.01
C ASN A 291 -18.34 -2.45 -17.05
N ILE A 292 -17.74 -1.36 -16.54
CA ILE A 292 -18.36 -0.46 -15.55
C ILE A 292 -18.37 0.98 -16.09
N LEU A 293 -17.21 1.52 -16.45
CA LEU A 293 -17.06 2.90 -16.95
C LEU A 293 -17.58 3.12 -18.38
N VAL A 294 -17.99 2.08 -19.10
CA VAL A 294 -18.60 2.19 -20.45
C VAL A 294 -20.05 2.68 -20.38
N ASN A 295 -20.67 2.68 -19.19
CA ASN A 295 -22.09 3.01 -18.97
C ASN A 295 -22.29 4.39 -18.30
N VAL A 296 -21.35 5.33 -18.48
CA VAL A 296 -21.31 6.66 -17.84
C VAL A 296 -21.24 7.77 -18.88
#